data_AF-A0A2A1ZPH5-F1
#
_entry.id   AF-A0A2A1ZPH5-F1
#
_cell.length_a   1.000
_cell.length_b   1.000
_cell.length_c   1.000
_cell.angle_alpha   90.00
_cell.angle_beta   90.00
_cell.angle_gamma   90.00
#
_symmetry.space_group_name_H-M   'P 1'
#
loop_
_entity.id
_entity.type
_entity.pdbx_description
1 polymer ?
#
loop_
_entity_poly.entity_id
_entity_poly.type
_entity_poly.pdbx_seq_one_letter_code
_entity_poly.pdbx_strand_id
1 'polypeptide(L)'
;MKEVKGTFRYKDRGEIKYTLVEEATTKELILTYTDNEKEYTWEYVWKNNEVELSEFVESLTYEGLKEKMANSLNRGLYGHKGEYVLMKDAVIIFISHRNYVLGNCENCEC
;
A
#
# COMPACT_ATOMS: atom_id res chain seq x y z
N MET A 1 15.35 -3.62 9.98
CA MET A 1 14.36 -2.97 9.10
C MET A 1 14.30 -3.80 7.84
N LYS A 2 13.15 -4.41 7.57
CA LYS A 2 12.92 -5.18 6.34
C LYS A 2 12.04 -4.35 5.41
N GLU A 3 12.34 -4.37 4.13
CA GLU A 3 11.62 -3.58 3.13
C GLU A 3 11.35 -4.44 1.90
N VAL A 4 10.10 -4.46 1.45
CA VAL A 4 9.67 -5.19 0.25
C VAL A 4 8.99 -4.20 -0.68
N LYS A 5 9.49 -4.11 -1.92
CA LYS A 5 9.02 -3.16 -2.92
C LYS A 5 8.55 -3.86 -4.17
N GLY A 6 7.63 -3.23 -4.88
CA GLY A 6 7.27 -3.66 -6.22
C GLY A 6 6.43 -2.63 -6.93
N THR A 7 6.11 -2.94 -8.18
CA THR A 7 5.41 -2.01 -9.07
C THR A 7 4.35 -2.76 -9.86
N PHE A 8 3.18 -2.14 -9.96
CA PHE A 8 2.06 -2.58 -10.78
C PHE A 8 1.83 -1.57 -11.89
N ARG A 9 1.56 -2.07 -13.09
CA ARG A 9 1.10 -1.20 -14.19
C ARG A 9 -0.31 -0.70 -13.89
N TYR A 10 -0.53 0.60 -14.08
CA TYR A 10 -1.85 1.21 -13.97
C TYR A 10 -2.29 1.80 -15.31
N LYS A 11 -3.19 1.05 -15.97
CA LYS A 11 -3.70 1.40 -17.32
C LYS A 11 -2.51 1.64 -18.28
N ASP A 12 -2.68 2.51 -19.26
CA ASP A 12 -1.64 2.87 -20.24
C ASP A 12 -0.85 4.13 -19.86
N ARG A 13 -1.08 4.69 -18.67
CA ARG A 13 -0.62 6.05 -18.34
C ARG A 13 0.23 6.17 -17.08
N GLY A 14 0.19 5.20 -16.17
CA GLY A 14 0.93 5.31 -14.91
C GLY A 14 1.24 3.98 -14.27
N GLU A 15 1.77 4.06 -13.06
CA GLU A 15 2.17 2.92 -12.25
C GLU A 15 1.76 3.12 -10.78
N ILE A 16 1.50 2.00 -10.11
CA ILE A 16 1.35 1.95 -8.66
C ILE A 16 2.57 1.25 -8.09
N LYS A 17 3.36 1.96 -7.29
CA LYS A 17 4.44 1.38 -6.50
C LYS A 17 3.90 1.04 -5.13
N TYR A 18 4.28 -0.12 -4.61
CA TYR A 18 4.07 -0.45 -3.22
C TYR A 18 5.42 -0.59 -2.51
N THR A 19 5.47 -0.10 -1.28
CA THR A 19 6.56 -0.38 -0.34
C THR A 19 5.95 -0.90 0.95
N LEU A 20 6.41 -2.06 1.38
CA LEU A 20 6.11 -2.62 2.70
C LEU A 20 7.34 -2.42 3.56
N VAL A 21 7.17 -1.76 4.71
CA VAL A 21 8.26 -1.56 5.68
C VAL A 21 7.90 -2.29 6.96
N GLU A 22 8.86 -3.05 7.46
CA GLU A 22 8.79 -3.66 8.78
C GLU A 22 9.90 -3.08 9.66
N GLU A 23 9.47 -2.37 10.69
CA GLU A 23 10.32 -1.86 11.76
C GLU A 23 10.07 -2.63 13.06
N ALA A 24 10.88 -2.35 14.08
CA ALA A 24 10.78 -3.01 15.37
C ALA A 24 9.41 -2.86 16.05
N THR A 25 8.68 -1.78 15.74
CA THR A 25 7.38 -1.48 16.39
C THR A 25 6.20 -1.25 15.46
N THR A 26 6.46 -1.28 14.16
CA THR A 26 5.49 -0.83 13.16
C THR A 26 5.63 -1.64 11.89
N LYS A 27 4.49 -1.81 11.23
CA LYS A 27 4.42 -2.20 9.83
C LYS A 27 3.77 -1.09 9.04
N GLU A 28 4.30 -0.87 7.85
CA GLU A 28 3.83 0.19 6.98
C GLU A 28 3.58 -0.34 5.58
N LEU A 29 2.49 0.14 4.97
CA LEU A 29 2.23 0.01 3.54
C LEU A 29 2.21 1.42 2.97
N ILE A 30 3.09 1.66 2.01
CA ILE A 30 3.15 2.89 1.23
C ILE A 30 2.72 2.55 -0.18
N LEU A 31 1.69 3.24 -0.67
CA LEU A 31 1.23 3.15 -2.05
C LEU A 31 1.50 4.48 -2.75
N THR A 32 2.27 4.45 -3.84
CA THR A 32 2.57 5.63 -4.65
C THR A 32 2.03 5.44 -6.04
N TYR A 33 1.12 6.33 -6.46
CA TYR A 33 0.73 6.49 -7.85
C TYR A 33 1.65 7.50 -8.52
N THR A 34 2.17 7.16 -9.70
CA THR A 34 2.92 8.10 -10.54
C THR A 34 2.43 8.01 -11.99
N ASP A 35 2.20 9.16 -12.63
CA ASP A 35 2.08 9.31 -14.08
C ASP A 35 2.95 10.47 -14.60
N ASN A 36 2.81 10.82 -15.88
CA ASN A 36 3.59 11.90 -16.50
C ASN A 36 3.26 13.32 -15.97
N GLU A 37 2.18 13.49 -15.20
CA GLU A 37 1.67 14.78 -14.75
C GLU A 37 1.71 14.92 -13.22
N LYS A 38 1.55 13.83 -12.47
CA LYS A 38 1.38 13.87 -11.01
C LYS A 38 1.86 12.62 -10.30
N GLU A 39 2.17 12.83 -9.02
CA GLU A 39 2.51 11.79 -8.06
C GLU A 39 1.66 11.95 -6.80
N TYR A 40 1.13 10.84 -6.29
CA TYR A 40 0.39 10.79 -5.02
C TYR A 40 0.90 9.62 -4.18
N THR A 41 1.16 9.86 -2.91
CA THR A 41 1.65 8.84 -1.96
C THR A 41 0.70 8.72 -0.78
N TRP A 42 0.37 7.48 -0.44
CA TRP A 42 -0.52 7.11 0.65
C TRP A 42 0.18 6.15 1.60
N GLU A 43 0.35 6.59 2.84
CA GLU A 43 1.02 5.84 3.91
C GLU A 43 -0.01 5.27 4.89
N TYR A 44 0.10 3.98 5.15
CA TYR A 44 -0.74 3.26 6.09
C TYR A 44 0.16 2.61 7.13
N VAL A 45 0.04 3.03 8.39
CA VAL A 45 0.88 2.53 9.49
C VAL A 45 0.03 1.72 10.47
N TRP A 46 0.59 0.58 10.90
CA TRP A 46 0.07 -0.29 11.95
C TRP A 46 1.12 -0.44 13.04
N LYS A 47 0.69 -0.25 14.29
CA LYS A 47 1.50 -0.59 15.48
C LYS A 47 1.25 -2.06 15.79
N ASN A 48 2.04 -2.96 15.20
CA ASN A 48 1.92 -4.39 15.46
C ASN A 48 3.26 -5.09 15.26
N ASN A 49 3.76 -5.71 16.35
CA ASN A 49 5.11 -6.29 16.43
C ASN A 49 5.09 -7.81 16.40
N GLU A 50 3.92 -8.44 16.43
CA GLU A 50 3.81 -9.86 16.83
C GLU A 50 3.60 -10.82 15.66
N VAL A 51 3.36 -10.31 14.45
CA VAL A 51 3.15 -11.11 13.23
C VAL A 51 4.26 -10.85 12.23
N GLU A 52 4.60 -11.81 11.39
CA GLU A 52 5.58 -11.57 10.32
C GLU A 52 5.00 -10.66 9.22
N LEU A 53 5.84 -10.06 8.38
CA LEU A 53 5.38 -9.20 7.29
C LEU A 53 4.50 -9.92 6.26
N SER A 54 4.77 -11.20 5.97
CA SER A 54 3.96 -12.04 5.09
C SER A 54 2.55 -12.25 5.67
N GLU A 55 2.46 -12.70 6.91
CA GLU A 55 1.19 -12.87 7.64
C GLU A 55 0.40 -11.56 7.74
N PHE A 56 1.11 -10.45 7.97
CA PHE A 56 0.51 -9.13 7.95
C PHE A 56 -0.11 -8.81 6.60
N VAL A 57 0.60 -9.03 5.49
CA VAL A 57 0.07 -8.81 4.13
C VAL A 57 -1.13 -9.71 3.84
N GLU A 58 -1.11 -10.97 4.29
CA GLU A 58 -2.25 -11.89 4.18
C GLU A 58 -3.48 -11.38 4.93
N SER A 59 -3.27 -10.80 6.12
CA SER A 59 -4.34 -10.24 6.94
C SER A 59 -4.97 -8.96 6.38
N LEU A 60 -4.30 -8.28 5.44
CA LEU A 60 -4.83 -7.07 4.83
C LEU A 60 -6.07 -7.37 3.99
N THR A 61 -7.14 -6.64 4.28
CA THR A 61 -8.40 -6.70 3.54
C THR A 61 -8.74 -5.35 2.92
N TYR A 62 -9.54 -5.37 1.86
CA TYR A 62 -10.03 -4.16 1.23
C TYR A 62 -10.80 -3.27 2.22
N GLU A 63 -11.69 -3.85 3.04
CA GLU A 63 -12.47 -3.08 4.02
C GLU A 63 -11.58 -2.48 5.13
N GLY A 64 -10.57 -3.22 5.61
CA GLY A 64 -9.62 -2.69 6.60
C GLY A 64 -8.78 -1.52 6.06
N LEU A 65 -8.34 -1.60 4.80
CA LEU A 65 -7.65 -0.48 4.14
C LEU A 65 -8.60 0.68 3.87
N LYS A 66 -9.86 0.42 3.54
CA LYS A 66 -10.88 1.45 3.32
C LYS A 66 -11.23 2.25 4.57
N GLU A 67 -11.28 1.61 5.74
CA GLU A 67 -11.40 2.33 7.01
C GLU A 67 -10.20 3.26 7.24
N LYS A 68 -8.98 2.79 6.96
CA LYS A 68 -7.76 3.63 7.03
C LYS A 68 -7.82 4.79 6.02
N MET A 69 -8.26 4.56 4.79
CA MET A 69 -8.48 5.60 3.77
C MET A 69 -9.46 6.67 4.28
N ALA A 70 -10.60 6.27 4.84
CA ALA A 70 -11.61 7.19 5.38
C ALA A 70 -11.07 8.02 6.56
N ASN A 71 -10.27 7.41 7.43
CA ASN A 71 -9.63 8.11 8.54
C ASN A 71 -8.62 9.16 8.06
N SER A 72 -7.86 8.86 7.01
CA SER A 72 -6.92 9.82 6.43
C SER A 72 -7.64 10.95 5.67
N LEU A 73 -8.77 10.66 4.99
CA LEU A 73 -9.64 11.69 4.40
C LEU A 73 -10.22 12.65 5.44
N ASN A 74 -10.72 12.12 6.56
CA ASN A 74 -11.32 12.92 7.64
C ASN A 74 -10.31 13.87 8.31
N ARG A 75 -9.01 13.60 8.15
CA ARG A 75 -7.91 14.47 8.61
C ARG A 75 -7.55 15.57 7.60
N GLY A 76 -8.25 15.66 6.48
CA GLY A 76 -7.99 16.65 5.43
C GLY A 76 -6.71 16.37 4.63
N LEU A 77 -6.18 15.14 4.69
CA LEU A 77 -4.91 14.77 4.05
C LEU A 77 -5.03 14.59 2.53
N TYR A 78 -6.25 14.58 1.97
CA TYR A 78 -6.48 14.37 0.53
C TYR A 78 -7.39 15.47 -0.02
N GLY A 79 -6.91 16.13 -1.08
CA GLY A 79 -7.43 17.44 -1.49
C GLY A 79 -8.59 17.39 -2.48
N HIS A 80 -8.72 16.32 -3.28
CA HIS A 80 -9.65 16.32 -4.43
C HIS A 80 -10.28 14.96 -4.73
N LYS A 81 -11.52 14.96 -5.25
CA LYS A 81 -12.28 13.75 -5.66
C LYS A 81 -11.49 12.82 -6.58
N GLY A 82 -10.61 13.36 -7.44
CA GLY A 82 -9.76 12.60 -8.34
C GLY A 82 -8.67 11.79 -7.62
N GLU A 83 -8.06 12.36 -6.59
CA GLU A 83 -7.05 11.69 -5.77
C GLU A 83 -7.64 10.50 -5.01
N TYR A 84 -8.84 10.66 -4.46
CA TYR A 84 -9.54 9.56 -3.77
C TYR A 84 -9.81 8.36 -4.69
N VAL A 85 -10.19 8.61 -5.95
CA VAL A 85 -10.40 7.52 -6.93
C VAL A 85 -9.08 6.79 -7.20
N LEU A 86 -7.97 7.52 -7.33
CA LEU A 86 -6.65 6.92 -7.53
C LEU A 86 -6.20 6.11 -6.31
N MET A 87 -6.42 6.62 -5.09
CA MET A 87 -6.12 5.89 -3.86
C MET A 87 -6.92 4.59 -3.76
N LYS A 88 -8.23 4.65 -4.06
CA LYS A 88 -9.09 3.47 -4.07
C LYS A 88 -8.61 2.44 -5.10
N ASP A 89 -8.28 2.87 -6.31
CA ASP A 89 -7.79 1.99 -7.37
C ASP A 89 -6.44 1.36 -6.98
N ALA A 90 -5.53 2.11 -6.36
CA ALA A 90 -4.25 1.62 -5.86
C ALA A 90 -4.42 0.51 -4.82
N VAL A 91 -5.32 0.71 -3.85
CA VAL A 91 -5.66 -0.30 -2.83
C VAL A 91 -6.25 -1.56 -3.47
N ILE A 92 -7.17 -1.41 -4.44
CA ILE A 92 -7.77 -2.55 -5.14
C ILE A 92 -6.69 -3.34 -5.89
N ILE A 93 -5.79 -2.67 -6.59
CA ILE A 93 -4.71 -3.32 -7.34
C ILE A 93 -3.77 -4.07 -6.40
N PHE A 94 -3.36 -3.45 -5.29
CA PHE A 94 -2.52 -4.07 -4.28
C PHE A 94 -3.15 -5.37 -3.74
N ILE A 95 -4.43 -5.32 -3.32
CA ILE A 95 -5.15 -6.49 -2.81
C ILE A 95 -5.34 -7.55 -3.89
N SER A 96 -5.66 -7.15 -5.13
CA SER A 96 -5.88 -8.08 -6.25
C SER A 96 -4.61 -8.83 -6.64
N HIS A 97 -3.44 -8.23 -6.41
CA HIS A 97 -2.13 -8.82 -6.70
C HIS A 97 -1.41 -9.27 -5.42
N ARG A 98 -2.13 -9.48 -4.31
CA ARG A 98 -1.53 -9.85 -3.03
C ARG A 98 -0.63 -11.09 -3.11
N ASN A 99 -1.00 -12.10 -3.90
CA ASN A 99 -0.16 -13.30 -4.06
C ASN A 99 1.21 -12.98 -4.69
N TYR A 100 1.25 -12.02 -5.62
CA TYR A 100 2.52 -11.53 -6.17
C TYR A 100 3.35 -10.79 -5.11
N VAL A 101 2.69 -9.96 -4.30
CA VAL A 101 3.34 -9.27 -3.17
C VAL A 101 3.92 -10.26 -2.17
N LEU A 102 3.17 -11.31 -1.81
CA LEU A 102 3.61 -12.37 -0.90
C LEU A 102 4.81 -13.12 -1.46
N GLY A 103 4.80 -13.46 -2.75
CA GLY A 103 5.97 -14.06 -3.41
C GLY A 103 7.21 -13.16 -3.32
N ASN A 104 7.05 -11.83 -3.37
CA ASN A 104 8.16 -10.90 -3.17
C ASN A 104 8.59 -10.81 -1.69
N CYS A 105 7.69 -11.01 -0.73
CA CYS A 105 8.04 -11.08 0.69
C CYS A 105 8.85 -12.33 1.04
N GLU A 106 8.54 -13.46 0.40
CA GLU A 106 9.23 -14.76 0.57
C GLU A 106 10.60 -14.79 -0.12
N ASN A 107 10.74 -14.11 -1.26
CA ASN A 107 12.01 -14.00 -2.00
C ASN A 107 12.98 -12.95 -1.44
N CYS A 108 12.57 -12.16 -0.44
CA CYS A 108 13.49 -11.29 0.30
C CYS A 108 14.30 -12.15 1.29
N GLU A 109 15.34 -12.82 0.77
CA GLU A 109 16.39 -13.44 1.57
C GLU A 109 17.05 -12.36 2.46
N CYS A 110 17.15 -12.68 3.76
CA CYS A 110 17.80 -11.86 4.80
C CYS A 110 19.31 -11.73 4.60
#